data_AF-A0A0J1G6B9-F1
#
_entry.id   AF-A0A0J1G6B9-F1
#
_cell.length_a   1.000
_cell.length_b   1.000
_cell.length_c   1.000
_cell.angle_alpha   90.00
_cell.angle_beta   90.00
_cell.angle_gamma   90.00
#
_symmetry.space_group_name_H-M   'P 1'
#
loop_
_entity.id
_entity.type
_entity.pdbx_description
1 polymer ?
#
loop_
_entity_poly.entity_id
_entity_poly.type
_entity_poly.pdbx_seq_one_letter_code
_entity_poly.pdbx_strand_id
1 'polypeptide(L)'
;MQQEVENKKMAKSKLVKTNQKIAEDVIGGYKKIETGVVDGYKKIETGAVGGYKKIETAAVGGFNKIADKFVDNYLTKEGESVEEARARLTEEQNNRKASRKAGIRQ
;
A
#
# COMPACT_ATOMS: atom_id res chain seq x y z
N MET A 1 57.14 -25.71 -35.73
CA MET A 1 55.85 -26.40 -35.49
C MET A 1 55.43 -26.41 -34.01
N GLN A 2 56.21 -26.91 -33.04
CA GLN A 2 55.78 -26.95 -31.62
C GLN A 2 55.55 -25.56 -30.99
N GLN A 3 56.44 -24.59 -31.24
CA GLN A 3 56.30 -23.21 -30.72
C GLN A 3 55.00 -22.53 -31.20
N GLU A 4 54.59 -22.80 -32.43
CA GLU A 4 53.40 -22.19 -33.05
C GLU A 4 52.10 -22.73 -32.43
N VAL A 5 52.07 -24.03 -32.13
CA VAL A 5 50.95 -24.68 -31.45
C VAL A 5 50.78 -24.11 -30.04
N GLU A 6 51.86 -23.94 -29.28
CA GLU A 6 51.82 -23.33 -27.94
C GLU A 6 51.39 -21.84 -28.00
N ASN A 7 51.89 -21.06 -28.95
CA ASN A 7 51.46 -19.68 -29.15
C ASN A 7 49.93 -19.60 -29.43
N LYS A 8 49.41 -20.50 -30.27
CA LYS A 8 47.97 -20.58 -30.59
C LYS A 8 47.13 -20.98 -29.37
N LYS A 9 47.61 -21.92 -28.56
CA LYS A 9 46.97 -22.34 -27.31
C LYS A 9 46.89 -21.19 -26.29
N MET A 10 47.98 -20.44 -26.14
CA MET A 10 48.03 -19.26 -25.26
C MET A 10 47.09 -18.14 -25.75
N ALA A 11 47.03 -17.89 -27.06
CA ALA A 11 46.08 -16.93 -27.63
C ALA A 11 44.62 -17.31 -27.33
N LYS A 12 44.26 -18.59 -27.52
CA LYS A 12 42.94 -19.11 -27.14
C LYS A 12 42.65 -18.93 -25.65
N SER A 13 43.61 -19.21 -24.77
CA SER A 13 43.42 -19.03 -23.32
C SER A 13 43.13 -17.56 -22.94
N LYS A 14 43.81 -16.59 -23.56
CA LYS A 14 43.55 -15.16 -23.34
C LYS A 14 42.15 -14.75 -23.80
N LEU A 15 41.70 -15.25 -24.95
CA LEU A 15 40.34 -15.01 -25.45
C LEU A 15 39.27 -15.57 -24.50
N VAL A 16 39.44 -16.81 -24.04
CA VAL A 16 38.51 -17.44 -23.08
C VAL A 16 38.43 -16.63 -21.78
N LYS A 17 39.56 -16.21 -21.21
CA LYS A 17 39.58 -15.37 -20.00
C LYS A 17 38.90 -14.03 -20.19
N THR A 18 39.12 -13.40 -21.35
CA THR A 18 38.48 -12.12 -21.68
C THR A 18 36.96 -12.28 -21.79
N ASN A 19 36.50 -13.35 -22.48
CA ASN A 19 35.08 -13.63 -22.61
C ASN A 19 34.42 -13.94 -21.26
N GLN A 20 35.11 -14.66 -20.37
CA GLN A 20 34.61 -14.91 -19.01
C GLN A 20 34.42 -13.58 -18.25
N LYS A 21 35.41 -12.68 -18.30
CA LYS A 21 35.29 -11.37 -17.65
C LYS A 21 34.14 -10.54 -18.21
N ILE A 22 33.96 -10.53 -19.55
CA ILE A 22 32.82 -9.85 -20.19
C ILE A 22 31.50 -10.44 -19.69
N ALA A 23 31.39 -11.77 -19.59
CA ALA A 23 30.18 -12.42 -19.09
C ALA A 23 29.89 -12.03 -17.63
N GLU A 24 30.90 -12.02 -16.77
CA GLU A 24 30.78 -11.59 -15.37
C GLU A 24 30.34 -10.13 -15.26
N ASP A 25 30.95 -9.23 -16.04
CA ASP A 25 30.61 -7.81 -16.07
C ASP A 25 29.16 -7.58 -16.57
N VAL A 26 28.74 -8.31 -17.61
CA VAL A 26 27.37 -8.26 -18.16
C VAL A 26 26.36 -8.74 -17.12
N ILE A 27 26.60 -9.89 -16.47
CA ILE A 27 25.72 -10.42 -15.42
C ILE A 27 25.64 -9.43 -14.24
N GLY A 28 26.76 -8.86 -13.83
CA GLY A 28 26.81 -7.85 -12.78
C GLY A 28 26.02 -6.59 -13.13
N GLY A 29 26.10 -6.14 -14.39
CA GLY A 29 25.29 -5.04 -14.93
C GLY A 29 23.79 -5.33 -14.85
N TYR A 30 23.37 -6.50 -15.35
CA TYR A 30 21.97 -6.93 -15.28
C TYR A 30 21.46 -6.99 -13.84
N LYS A 31 22.24 -7.56 -12.91
CA LYS A 31 21.83 -7.67 -11.50
C LYS A 31 21.64 -6.30 -10.85
N LYS A 32 22.49 -5.31 -11.16
CA LYS A 32 22.34 -3.94 -10.66
C LYS A 32 21.06 -3.28 -11.18
N ILE A 33 20.76 -3.44 -12.46
CA ILE A 33 19.53 -2.92 -13.08
C ILE A 33 18.30 -3.57 -12.43
N GLU A 34 18.28 -4.90 -12.32
CA GLU A 34 17.19 -5.66 -11.69
C GLU A 34 16.91 -5.15 -10.28
N THR A 35 17.95 -5.06 -9.43
CA THR A 35 17.81 -4.56 -8.06
C THR A 35 17.29 -3.12 -8.03
N GLY A 36 17.85 -2.24 -8.84
CA GLY A 36 17.43 -0.84 -8.89
C GLY A 36 15.97 -0.66 -9.31
N VAL A 37 15.51 -1.44 -10.28
CA VAL A 37 14.12 -1.44 -10.74
C VAL A 37 13.19 -1.97 -9.65
N VAL A 38 13.51 -3.11 -9.05
CA VAL A 38 12.70 -3.71 -7.98
C VAL A 38 12.58 -2.76 -6.77
N ASP A 39 13.68 -2.15 -6.36
CA ASP A 39 13.68 -1.19 -5.24
C ASP A 39 12.91 0.09 -5.59
N GLY A 40 13.00 0.55 -6.84
CA GLY A 40 12.20 1.66 -7.35
C GLY A 40 10.69 1.38 -7.23
N TYR A 41 10.24 0.21 -7.70
CA TYR A 41 8.83 -0.19 -7.58
C TYR A 41 8.37 -0.30 -6.13
N LYS A 42 9.15 -0.92 -5.24
CA LYS A 42 8.82 -1.02 -3.81
C LYS A 42 8.64 0.36 -3.16
N LYS A 43 9.50 1.33 -3.51
CA LYS A 43 9.39 2.71 -3.00
C LYS A 43 8.12 3.39 -3.48
N ILE A 44 7.78 3.24 -4.77
CA ILE A 44 6.55 3.79 -5.36
C ILE A 44 5.33 3.19 -4.65
N GLU A 45 5.27 1.87 -4.49
CA GLU A 45 4.17 1.18 -3.81
C GLU A 45 4.03 1.67 -2.36
N THR A 46 5.14 1.70 -1.62
CA THR A 46 5.15 2.17 -0.22
C THR A 46 4.65 3.61 -0.12
N GLY A 47 5.10 4.49 -1.02
CA GLY A 47 4.68 5.89 -1.06
C GLY A 47 3.20 6.05 -1.38
N ALA A 48 2.69 5.33 -2.38
CA ALA A 48 1.29 5.38 -2.79
C ALA A 48 0.36 4.86 -1.69
N VAL A 49 0.64 3.68 -1.14
CA VAL A 49 -0.15 3.07 -0.06
C VAL A 49 -0.10 3.93 1.21
N GLY A 50 1.08 4.45 1.56
CA GLY A 50 1.25 5.35 2.70
C GLY A 50 0.49 6.66 2.54
N GLY A 51 0.48 7.24 1.34
CA GLY A 51 -0.27 8.44 1.01
C GLY A 51 -1.78 8.22 1.15
N TYR A 52 -2.31 7.17 0.53
CA TYR A 52 -3.73 6.82 0.62
C TYR A 52 -4.19 6.62 2.07
N LYS A 53 -3.46 5.82 2.86
CA LYS A 53 -3.80 5.56 4.27
C LYS A 53 -3.85 6.84 5.12
N LYS A 54 -2.94 7.80 4.88
CA LYS A 54 -2.94 9.09 5.59
C LYS A 54 -4.18 9.91 5.27
N ILE A 55 -4.55 9.99 4.00
CA ILE A 55 -5.75 10.72 3.55
C ILE A 55 -7.00 10.07 4.16
N GLU A 56 -7.13 8.75 4.08
CA GLU A 56 -8.24 8.00 4.66
C GLU A 56 -8.36 8.25 6.18
N THR A 57 -7.26 8.09 6.91
CA THR A 57 -7.22 8.30 8.37
C THR A 57 -7.63 9.73 8.75
N ALA A 58 -7.12 10.73 8.02
CA ALA A 58 -7.42 12.13 8.27
C ALA A 58 -8.89 12.46 7.96
N ALA A 59 -9.41 11.99 6.83
CA ALA A 59 -10.78 12.25 6.40
C ALA A 59 -11.80 11.58 7.33
N VAL A 60 -11.64 10.27 7.61
CA VAL A 60 -12.53 9.51 8.49
C VAL A 60 -12.45 10.04 9.93
N GLY A 61 -11.23 10.27 10.43
CA GLY A 61 -11.04 10.82 11.77
C GLY A 61 -11.61 12.23 11.93
N GLY A 62 -11.44 13.10 10.92
CA GLY A 62 -12.01 14.44 10.90
C GLY A 62 -13.55 14.42 10.87
N PHE A 63 -14.12 13.58 10.01
CA PHE A 63 -15.57 13.39 9.92
C PHE A 63 -16.15 12.88 11.24
N ASN A 64 -15.56 11.84 11.85
CA ASN A 64 -16.02 11.29 13.12
C ASN A 64 -16.02 12.34 14.22
N LYS A 65 -14.96 13.16 14.32
CA LYS A 65 -14.91 14.27 15.30
C LYS A 65 -16.03 15.29 15.13
N ILE A 66 -16.35 15.65 13.88
CA ILE A 66 -17.45 16.57 13.60
C ILE A 66 -18.79 15.91 13.93
N ALA A 67 -18.97 14.65 13.55
CA ALA A 67 -20.18 13.89 13.83
C ALA A 67 -20.39 13.70 15.33
N ASP A 68 -19.34 13.41 16.09
CA ASP A 68 -19.40 13.25 17.55
C ASP A 68 -19.81 14.57 18.21
N LYS A 69 -19.20 15.70 17.83
CA LYS A 69 -19.63 17.02 18.30
C LYS A 69 -21.07 17.36 17.92
N PHE A 70 -21.54 16.91 16.76
CA PHE A 70 -22.93 17.14 16.36
C PHE A 70 -23.90 16.32 17.24
N VAL A 71 -23.58 15.04 17.47
CA VAL A 71 -24.39 14.20 18.36
C VAL A 71 -24.39 14.75 19.77
N ASP A 72 -23.21 15.11 20.29
CA ASP A 72 -23.03 15.64 21.65
C ASP A 72 -23.80 16.94 21.89
N ASN A 73 -23.75 17.87 20.94
CA ASN A 73 -24.40 19.18 21.12
C ASN A 73 -25.90 19.19 20.83
N TYR A 74 -26.39 18.27 19.99
CA TYR A 74 -27.75 18.38 19.45
C TYR A 74 -28.64 17.16 19.65
N LEU A 75 -28.09 15.97 19.89
CA LEU A 75 -28.86 14.72 19.87
C LEU A 75 -28.76 13.87 21.14
N THR A 76 -27.80 14.14 22.03
CA THR A 76 -27.75 13.57 23.37
C THR A 76 -28.92 14.06 24.22
N LYS A 77 -29.33 13.23 25.17
CA LYS A 77 -30.25 13.60 26.26
C LYS A 77 -29.46 13.81 27.55
N GLU A 78 -30.09 14.38 28.57
CA GLU A 78 -29.43 14.70 29.84
C GLU A 78 -28.75 13.46 30.45
N GLY A 79 -27.43 13.57 30.70
CA GLY A 79 -26.61 12.49 31.25
C GLY A 79 -26.21 11.38 30.27
N GLU A 80 -26.59 11.48 28.98
CA GLU A 80 -26.27 10.49 27.95
C GLU A 80 -24.94 10.82 27.25
N SER A 81 -24.09 9.82 27.05
CA SER A 81 -22.87 9.92 26.24
C SER A 81 -23.17 9.88 24.73
N VAL A 82 -22.22 10.31 23.91
CA VAL A 82 -22.33 10.24 22.43
C VAL A 82 -22.57 8.80 21.94
N GLU A 83 -21.92 7.82 22.56
CA GLU A 83 -22.05 6.41 22.18
C GLU A 83 -23.46 5.88 22.48
N GLU A 84 -23.99 6.18 23.67
CA GLU A 84 -25.35 5.84 24.08
C GLU A 84 -26.39 6.51 23.17
N ALA A 85 -26.19 7.80 22.87
CA ALA A 85 -27.06 8.53 21.95
C ALA A 85 -27.08 7.89 20.55
N ARG A 86 -25.93 7.45 20.03
CA ARG A 86 -25.86 6.73 18.74
C ARG A 86 -26.61 5.39 18.78
N ALA A 87 -26.45 4.63 19.86
CA ALA A 87 -27.15 3.35 20.03
C ALA A 87 -28.68 3.57 20.04
N ARG A 88 -29.17 4.52 20.86
CA ARG A 88 -30.59 4.88 20.92
C ARG A 88 -31.12 5.37 19.58
N LEU A 89 -30.43 6.29 18.90
CA LEU A 89 -30.86 6.82 17.60
C LEU A 89 -30.95 5.71 16.54
N THR A 90 -30.04 4.73 16.57
CA THR A 90 -30.07 3.58 15.66
C THR A 90 -31.31 2.72 15.91
N GLU A 91 -31.62 2.43 17.16
CA GLU A 91 -32.83 1.70 17.54
C GLU A 91 -34.10 2.47 17.13
N GLU A 92 -34.18 3.76 17.45
CA GLU A 92 -35.30 4.63 17.06
C GLU A 92 -35.50 4.67 15.54
N GLN A 93 -34.42 4.67 14.74
CA GLN A 93 -34.49 4.63 13.28
C GLN A 93 -34.99 3.28 12.76
N ASN A 94 -34.53 2.17 13.34
CA ASN A 94 -35.00 0.84 12.99
C ASN A 94 -36.49 0.67 13.30
N ASN A 95 -36.93 1.14 14.47
CA ASN A 95 -38.35 1.12 14.86
C ASN A 95 -39.20 2.03 13.95
N ARG A 96 -38.69 3.19 13.54
CA ARG A 96 -39.33 4.05 12.55
C ARG A 96 -39.47 3.37 11.19
N LYS A 97 -38.43 2.69 10.71
CA LYS A 97 -38.49 1.95 9.44
C LYS A 97 -39.47 0.78 9.50
N ALA A 98 -39.46 0.01 10.61
CA ALA A 98 -40.37 -1.10 10.82
C ALA A 98 -41.84 -0.65 10.84
N SER A 99 -42.15 0.43 11.58
CA SER A 99 -43.50 0.99 11.64
C SER A 99 -43.98 1.56 10.29
N ARG A 100 -43.11 2.21 9.51
CA ARG A 100 -43.44 2.65 8.13
C ARG A 100 -43.72 1.46 7.21
N LYS A 101 -42.88 0.42 7.27
CA LYS A 101 -43.06 -0.81 6.47
C LYS A 101 -44.36 -1.54 6.83
N ALA A 102 -44.75 -1.53 8.10
CA ALA A 102 -46.00 -2.12 8.56
C ALA A 102 -47.24 -1.25 8.30
N GLY A 103 -47.09 -0.05 7.69
CA GLY A 103 -48.20 0.88 7.45
C GLY A 103 -48.76 1.56 8.70
N ILE A 104 -48.02 1.49 9.83
CA ILE A 104 -48.48 1.97 11.14
C ILE A 104 -48.22 3.47 11.34
N ARG A 105 -47.30 4.06 10.57
CA ARG A 105 -47.03 5.51 10.56
C ARG A 105 -47.10 6.03 9.12
N GLN A 106 -48.03 6.96 8.87
CA GLN A 106 -48.13 7.73 7.61
C GLN A 106 -47.09 8.84 7.57
#